data_AF-A0A0L0LAS0-F1
#
_entry.id   AF-A0A0L0LAS0-F1
#
_cell.length_a   1.000
_cell.length_b   1.000
_cell.length_c   1.000
_cell.angle_alpha   90.00
_cell.angle_beta   90.00
_cell.angle_gamma   90.00
#
_symmetry.space_group_name_H-M   'P 1'
#
loop_
_entity.id
_entity.type
_entity.pdbx_description
1 polymer ?
#
loop_
_entity_poly.entity_id
_entity_poly.type
_entity_poly.pdbx_seq_one_letter_code
_entity_poly.pdbx_strand_id
1 'polypeptide(L)'
;MPNKTFFTFIASLQETLLIIGIGISLLLPMILAYAPAYLPEWSYTALFGLSLFTVFLVMIIRPLADLFPSVTWIRPLVILRKGFGVLSASIIVGIMLSKFMVDGFVYALDFFSPEHWSLAGGAVLAPIGDLSALVLLVTSNKYSKRVLGKNWKRIQKLAYVYFYAGALYEFLLLDQVLALVAMILVTALVGAAYIKNNLKPVRTPQTI
;
A
#
# COMPACT_ATOMS: atom_id res chain seq x y z
N MET A 1 28.17 8.59 -7.63
CA MET A 1 27.70 8.25 -6.27
C MET A 1 26.62 9.24 -5.87
N PRO A 2 25.53 8.85 -5.18
CA PRO A 2 24.48 9.78 -4.79
C PRO A 2 25.05 10.82 -3.80
N ASN A 3 24.76 12.10 -4.04
CA ASN A 3 25.23 13.19 -3.20
C ASN A 3 24.53 13.16 -1.82
N LYS A 4 25.17 13.66 -0.75
CA LYS A 4 24.58 13.70 0.61
C LYS A 4 23.20 14.39 0.60
N THR A 5 23.05 15.42 -0.23
CA THR A 5 21.79 16.13 -0.48
C THR A 5 20.65 15.22 -0.95
N PHE A 6 20.93 14.22 -1.79
CA PHE A 6 19.93 13.27 -2.27
C PHE A 6 19.38 12.37 -1.15
N PHE A 7 20.25 11.92 -0.25
CA PHE A 7 19.82 11.12 0.91
C PHE A 7 19.00 11.94 1.90
N THR A 8 19.42 13.17 2.17
CA THR A 8 18.66 14.10 3.03
C THR A 8 17.29 14.41 2.42
N PHE A 9 17.23 14.62 1.09
CA PHE A 9 15.97 14.82 0.37
C PHE A 9 15.04 13.61 0.51
N ILE A 10 15.52 12.39 0.27
CA ILE A 10 14.72 11.16 0.42
C ILE A 10 14.21 11.00 1.86
N ALA A 11 15.04 11.27 2.86
CA ALA A 11 14.66 11.19 4.25
C ALA A 11 13.55 12.20 4.59
N SER A 12 13.71 13.45 4.15
CA SER A 12 12.71 14.51 4.32
C SER A 12 11.42 14.17 3.59
N LEU A 13 11.48 13.69 2.35
CA LEU A 13 10.30 13.25 1.61
C LEU A 13 9.55 12.13 2.33
N GLN A 14 10.26 11.14 2.88
CA GLN A 14 9.62 10.09 3.68
C GLN A 14 8.89 10.67 4.89
N GLU A 15 9.51 11.59 5.61
CA GLU A 15 8.93 12.22 6.79
C GLU A 15 7.67 13.03 6.43
N THR A 16 7.73 13.82 5.37
CA THR A 16 6.57 14.54 4.83
C THR A 16 5.43 13.59 4.46
N LEU A 17 5.71 12.47 3.78
CA LEU A 17 4.69 11.48 3.44
C LEU A 17 4.05 10.85 4.69
N LEU A 18 4.82 10.62 5.76
CA LEU A 18 4.31 10.11 7.03
C LEU A 18 3.42 11.14 7.73
N ILE A 19 3.84 12.41 7.77
CA ILE A 19 3.04 13.50 8.36
C ILE A 19 1.72 13.67 7.60
N ILE A 20 1.77 13.68 6.28
CA ILE A 20 0.57 13.76 5.43
C ILE A 20 -0.33 12.54 5.67
N GLY A 21 0.23 11.33 5.72
CA GLY A 21 -0.56 10.11 6.00
C GLY A 21 -1.27 10.16 7.36
N ILE A 22 -0.59 10.65 8.40
CA ILE A 22 -1.21 10.85 9.72
C ILE A 22 -2.33 11.91 9.63
N GLY A 23 -2.07 13.03 8.97
CA GLY A 23 -3.08 14.08 8.77
C GLY A 23 -4.32 13.55 8.02
N ILE A 24 -4.12 12.78 6.96
CA ILE A 24 -5.20 12.12 6.21
C ILE A 24 -5.98 11.17 7.11
N SER A 25 -5.30 10.33 7.91
CA SER A 25 -5.96 9.38 8.81
C SER A 25 -6.88 10.06 9.83
N LEU A 26 -6.59 11.31 10.21
CA LEU A 26 -7.37 12.08 11.17
C LEU A 26 -8.49 12.88 10.50
N LEU A 27 -8.21 13.53 9.36
CA LEU A 27 -9.11 14.50 8.74
C LEU A 27 -10.02 13.90 7.67
N LEU A 28 -9.49 13.00 6.83
CA LEU A 28 -10.25 12.40 5.74
C LEU A 28 -11.54 11.72 6.20
N PRO A 29 -11.55 10.85 7.24
CA PRO A 29 -12.79 10.21 7.67
C PRO A 29 -13.86 11.22 8.12
N MET A 30 -13.45 12.28 8.83
CA MET A 30 -14.34 13.35 9.27
C MET A 30 -14.95 14.12 8.09
N ILE A 31 -14.12 14.47 7.09
CA ILE A 31 -14.56 15.21 5.91
C ILE A 31 -15.53 14.36 5.09
N LEU A 32 -15.20 13.09 4.85
CA LEU A 32 -16.06 12.19 4.08
C LEU A 32 -17.39 11.90 4.80
N ALA A 33 -17.39 11.80 6.13
CA ALA A 33 -18.60 11.50 6.90
C ALA A 33 -19.52 12.72 7.08
N TYR A 34 -18.97 13.89 7.40
CA TYR A 34 -19.78 15.05 7.82
C TYR A 34 -19.80 16.22 6.85
N ALA A 35 -18.89 16.24 5.88
CA ALA A 35 -18.75 17.32 4.90
C ALA A 35 -18.70 16.82 3.44
N PRO A 36 -19.42 15.74 3.03
CA PRO A 36 -19.28 15.19 1.67
C PRO A 36 -19.72 16.18 0.59
N ALA A 37 -20.65 17.09 0.89
CA ALA A 37 -21.13 18.11 -0.04
C ALA A 37 -20.06 19.12 -0.49
N TYR A 38 -18.95 19.25 0.25
CA TYR A 38 -17.83 20.11 -0.12
C TYR A 38 -16.81 19.40 -1.00
N LEU A 39 -16.97 18.10 -1.22
CA LEU A 39 -16.08 17.32 -2.06
C LEU A 39 -16.64 17.20 -3.48
N PRO A 40 -15.81 17.43 -4.51
CA PRO A 40 -16.20 17.11 -5.88
C PRO A 40 -16.52 15.62 -6.03
N GLU A 41 -17.43 15.26 -6.94
CA GLU A 41 -17.81 13.85 -7.18
C GLU A 41 -16.62 12.96 -7.55
N TRP A 42 -15.65 13.50 -8.28
CA TRP A 42 -14.44 12.78 -8.69
C TRP A 42 -13.44 12.52 -7.55
N SER A 43 -13.63 13.15 -6.39
CA SER A 43 -12.69 13.05 -5.26
C SER A 43 -12.53 11.62 -4.75
N TYR A 44 -13.61 10.85 -4.69
CA TYR A 44 -13.59 9.47 -4.20
C TYR A 44 -12.74 8.58 -5.11
N THR A 45 -13.01 8.62 -6.43
CA THR A 45 -12.22 7.90 -7.44
C THR A 45 -10.74 8.33 -7.43
N ALA A 46 -10.47 9.63 -7.25
CA ALA A 46 -9.11 10.14 -7.16
C ALA A 46 -8.38 9.67 -5.88
N LEU A 47 -9.08 9.52 -4.76
CA LEU A 47 -8.51 8.99 -3.52
C LEU A 47 -8.13 7.51 -3.68
N PHE A 48 -8.99 6.69 -4.28
CA PHE A 48 -8.66 5.31 -4.65
C PHE A 48 -7.44 5.26 -5.58
N GLY A 49 -7.49 5.98 -6.69
CA GLY A 49 -6.37 6.01 -7.65
C GLY A 49 -5.05 6.49 -7.03
N LEU A 50 -5.07 7.51 -6.16
CA LEU A 50 -3.89 7.97 -5.43
C LEU A 50 -3.38 6.91 -4.45
N SER A 51 -4.29 6.24 -3.73
CA SER A 51 -3.93 5.16 -2.83
C SER A 51 -3.28 4.00 -3.60
N LEU A 52 -3.89 3.56 -4.70
CA LEU A 52 -3.36 2.48 -5.52
C LEU A 52 -2.02 2.85 -6.16
N PHE A 53 -1.90 4.07 -6.68
CA PHE A 53 -0.64 4.55 -7.24
C PHE A 53 0.49 4.57 -6.20
N THR A 54 0.20 5.01 -4.98
CA THR A 54 1.20 5.05 -3.91
C THR A 54 1.63 3.64 -3.47
N VAL A 55 0.71 2.67 -3.33
CA VAL A 55 1.11 1.27 -3.06
C VAL A 55 1.78 0.62 -4.27
N PHE A 56 1.42 0.97 -5.51
CA PHE A 56 2.12 0.53 -6.70
C PHE A 56 3.61 0.91 -6.64
N LEU A 57 3.92 2.15 -6.26
CA LEU A 57 5.32 2.58 -6.03
C LEU A 57 6.02 1.70 -4.98
N VAL A 58 5.35 1.38 -3.87
CA VAL A 58 5.88 0.49 -2.82
C VAL A 58 6.26 -0.90 -3.38
N MET A 59 5.47 -1.41 -4.31
CA MET A 59 5.65 -2.72 -4.93
C MET A 59 6.79 -2.75 -5.94
N ILE A 60 6.94 -1.71 -6.78
CA ILE A 60 7.96 -1.70 -7.84
C ILE A 60 9.36 -1.32 -7.34
N ILE A 61 9.48 -0.49 -6.29
CA ILE A 61 10.78 0.07 -5.86
C ILE A 61 11.79 -1.04 -5.53
N ARG A 62 11.36 -2.12 -4.87
CA ARG A 62 12.27 -3.21 -4.47
C ARG A 62 12.67 -4.11 -5.65
N PRO A 63 11.75 -4.68 -6.44
CA PRO A 63 12.10 -5.40 -7.66
C PRO A 63 13.02 -4.60 -8.58
N LEU A 64 12.77 -3.30 -8.76
CA LEU A 64 13.64 -2.43 -9.55
C LEU A 64 15.05 -2.31 -8.95
N ALA A 65 15.16 -2.14 -7.64
CA ALA A 65 16.47 -2.11 -6.97
C ALA A 65 17.25 -3.43 -7.12
N ASP A 66 16.56 -4.57 -7.13
CA ASP A 66 17.16 -5.90 -7.28
C ASP A 66 17.55 -6.18 -8.75
N LEU A 67 16.76 -5.68 -9.72
CA LEU A 67 17.02 -5.80 -11.15
C LEU A 67 18.14 -4.88 -11.65
N PHE A 68 18.34 -3.71 -11.04
CA PHE A 68 19.35 -2.73 -11.48
C PHE A 68 20.33 -2.35 -10.37
N PRO A 69 21.16 -3.30 -9.86
CA PRO A 69 22.05 -3.05 -8.73
C PRO A 69 23.19 -2.06 -9.04
N SER A 70 23.54 -1.88 -10.31
CA SER A 70 24.54 -0.90 -10.78
C SER A 70 24.04 0.55 -10.67
N VAL A 71 22.73 0.74 -10.59
CA VAL A 71 22.10 2.06 -10.57
C VAL A 71 22.01 2.57 -9.13
N THR A 72 23.03 3.34 -8.72
CA THR A 72 23.23 3.74 -7.31
C THR A 72 22.11 4.62 -6.71
N TRP A 73 21.27 5.25 -7.52
CA TRP A 73 20.19 6.13 -7.06
C TRP A 73 18.85 5.41 -6.77
N ILE A 74 18.66 4.17 -7.23
CA ILE A 74 17.41 3.41 -7.00
C ILE A 74 17.36 2.82 -5.58
N ARG A 75 18.48 2.30 -5.09
CA ARG A 75 18.54 1.63 -3.77
C ARG A 75 18.11 2.54 -2.60
N PRO A 76 18.48 3.83 -2.55
CA PRO A 76 17.98 4.77 -1.55
C PRO A 76 16.44 4.94 -1.58
N LEU A 77 15.77 4.79 -2.72
CA LEU A 77 14.31 4.90 -2.83
C LEU A 77 13.57 3.84 -2.01
N VAL A 78 14.24 2.73 -1.67
CA VAL A 78 13.68 1.68 -0.80
C VAL A 78 13.25 2.23 0.57
N ILE A 79 13.87 3.32 1.02
CA ILE A 79 13.50 4.04 2.25
C ILE A 79 12.05 4.54 2.12
N LEU A 80 11.70 5.20 1.00
CA LEU A 80 10.38 5.80 0.76
C LEU A 80 9.21 4.81 0.81
N ARG A 81 9.45 3.50 0.69
CA ARG A 81 8.41 2.46 0.76
C ARG A 81 7.56 2.58 2.03
N LYS A 82 8.16 2.99 3.16
CA LYS A 82 7.41 3.21 4.39
C LYS A 82 6.45 4.40 4.25
N GLY A 83 6.93 5.53 3.74
CA GLY A 83 6.13 6.75 3.57
C GLY A 83 4.97 6.51 2.61
N PHE A 84 5.23 5.97 1.43
CA PHE A 84 4.18 5.64 0.45
C PHE A 84 3.19 4.60 0.97
N GLY A 85 3.65 3.57 1.68
CA GLY A 85 2.77 2.55 2.25
C GLY A 85 1.83 3.11 3.32
N VAL A 86 2.35 3.97 4.20
CA VAL A 86 1.52 4.66 5.21
C VAL A 86 0.54 5.61 4.55
N LEU A 87 0.97 6.40 3.56
CA LEU A 87 0.09 7.32 2.83
C LEU A 87 -1.08 6.57 2.18
N SER A 88 -0.78 5.51 1.42
CA SER A 88 -1.78 4.66 0.77
C SER A 88 -2.78 4.10 1.78
N ALA A 89 -2.28 3.42 2.82
CA ALA A 89 -3.14 2.79 3.81
C ALA A 89 -3.97 3.80 4.61
N SER A 90 -3.44 5.01 4.85
CA SER A 90 -4.17 6.09 5.53
C SER A 90 -5.40 6.54 4.75
N ILE A 91 -5.32 6.59 3.42
CA ILE A 91 -6.45 6.97 2.56
C ILE A 91 -7.55 5.91 2.65
N ILE A 92 -7.20 4.63 2.45
CA ILE A 92 -8.18 3.52 2.48
C ILE A 92 -8.81 3.37 3.86
N VAL A 93 -7.99 3.39 4.91
CA VAL A 93 -8.50 3.32 6.29
C VAL A 93 -9.37 4.54 6.59
N GLY A 94 -9.03 5.74 6.10
CA GLY A 94 -9.87 6.93 6.22
C GLY A 94 -11.24 6.76 5.57
N ILE A 95 -11.30 6.19 4.37
CA ILE A 95 -12.56 5.87 3.67
C ILE A 95 -13.37 4.79 4.42
N MET A 96 -12.70 3.75 4.91
CA MET A 96 -13.34 2.70 5.71
C MET A 96 -13.93 3.29 7.00
N LEU A 97 -13.17 4.12 7.71
CA LEU A 97 -13.63 4.77 8.94
C LEU A 97 -14.79 5.75 8.69
N SER A 98 -14.82 6.46 7.55
CA SER A 98 -15.97 7.33 7.26
C SER A 98 -17.27 6.54 7.13
N LYS A 99 -17.26 5.34 6.54
CA LYS A 99 -18.43 4.46 6.47
C LYS A 99 -18.92 4.06 7.86
N PHE A 100 -18.01 3.70 8.77
CA PHE A 100 -18.34 3.47 10.18
C PHE A 100 -18.91 4.71 10.86
N MET A 101 -18.49 5.92 10.50
CA MET A 101 -18.98 7.15 11.13
C MET A 101 -20.37 7.57 10.62
N VAL A 102 -20.67 7.30 9.35
CA VAL A 102 -21.99 7.59 8.75
C VAL A 102 -23.05 6.60 9.23
N ASP A 103 -22.76 5.30 9.09
CA ASP A 103 -23.76 4.25 9.29
C ASP A 103 -23.61 3.49 10.62
N GLY A 104 -22.50 3.70 11.34
CA GLY A 104 -22.29 3.19 12.70
C GLY A 104 -22.49 1.68 12.81
N PHE A 105 -23.50 1.32 13.60
CA PHE A 105 -23.86 -0.07 13.88
C PHE A 105 -24.37 -0.81 12.64
N VAL A 106 -25.03 -0.12 11.69
CA VAL A 106 -25.57 -0.75 10.48
C VAL A 106 -24.44 -1.27 9.61
N TYR A 107 -23.41 -0.45 9.38
CA TYR A 107 -22.22 -0.88 8.64
C TYR A 107 -21.47 -2.00 9.35
N ALA A 108 -21.42 -2.00 10.69
CA ALA A 108 -20.81 -3.09 11.43
C ALA A 108 -21.56 -4.42 11.23
N LEU A 109 -22.90 -4.41 11.22
CA LEU A 109 -23.70 -5.60 10.94
C LEU A 109 -23.52 -6.08 9.49
N ASP A 110 -23.53 -5.15 8.53
CA ASP A 110 -23.27 -5.46 7.13
C ASP A 110 -21.88 -6.08 6.94
N PHE A 111 -20.85 -5.52 7.60
CA PHE A 111 -19.48 -6.02 7.53
C PHE A 111 -19.34 -7.49 7.99
N PHE A 112 -20.15 -7.94 8.95
CA PHE A 112 -20.16 -9.34 9.39
C PHE A 112 -21.19 -10.21 8.66
N SER A 113 -21.93 -9.65 7.71
CA SER A 113 -22.89 -10.41 6.90
C SER A 113 -22.16 -11.28 5.86
N PRO A 114 -22.70 -12.47 5.52
CA PRO A 114 -22.12 -13.30 4.46
C PRO A 114 -22.09 -12.62 3.08
N GLU A 115 -23.03 -11.72 2.80
CA GLU A 115 -23.14 -11.01 1.52
C GLU A 115 -21.94 -10.09 1.28
N HIS A 116 -21.47 -9.41 2.34
CA HIS A 116 -20.30 -8.54 2.31
C HIS A 116 -19.00 -9.29 1.96
N TRP A 117 -18.94 -10.59 2.23
CA TRP A 117 -17.80 -11.47 1.94
C TRP A 117 -18.00 -12.35 0.70
N SER A 118 -19.03 -12.06 -0.10
CA SER A 118 -19.35 -12.86 -1.27
C SER A 118 -18.30 -12.72 -2.37
N LEU A 119 -17.98 -13.85 -3.02
CA LEU A 119 -17.17 -13.87 -4.24
C LEU A 119 -17.95 -13.35 -5.46
N ALA A 120 -19.29 -13.31 -5.37
CA ALA A 120 -20.13 -12.83 -6.44
C ALA A 120 -19.85 -11.34 -6.70
N GLY A 121 -19.60 -10.99 -7.96
CA GLY A 121 -19.32 -9.60 -8.36
C GLY A 121 -18.03 -9.01 -7.78
N GLY A 122 -17.15 -9.80 -7.15
CA GLY A 122 -15.91 -9.29 -6.57
C GLY A 122 -16.09 -8.44 -5.30
N ALA A 123 -17.24 -8.51 -4.64
CA ALA A 123 -17.53 -7.74 -3.43
C ALA A 123 -16.48 -7.96 -2.32
N VAL A 124 -15.97 -9.18 -2.18
CA VAL A 124 -14.92 -9.56 -1.22
C VAL A 124 -13.61 -8.76 -1.34
N LEU A 125 -13.33 -8.15 -2.50
CA LEU A 125 -12.04 -7.50 -2.76
C LEU A 125 -11.85 -6.23 -1.93
N ALA A 126 -12.91 -5.44 -1.75
CA ALA A 126 -12.86 -4.24 -0.92
C ALA A 126 -12.55 -4.57 0.55
N PRO A 127 -13.31 -5.46 1.23
CA PRO A 127 -13.05 -5.82 2.63
C PRO A 127 -11.66 -6.43 2.87
N ILE A 128 -11.16 -7.25 1.94
CA ILE A 128 -9.79 -7.79 2.01
C ILE A 128 -8.76 -6.65 1.90
N GLY A 129 -8.97 -5.72 0.97
CA GLY A 129 -8.16 -4.51 0.81
C GLY A 129 -8.15 -3.66 2.09
N ASP A 130 -9.33 -3.36 2.62
CA ASP A 130 -9.52 -2.53 3.81
C ASP A 130 -8.86 -3.14 5.05
N LEU A 131 -9.10 -4.43 5.32
CA LEU A 131 -8.48 -5.12 6.46
C LEU A 131 -6.96 -5.19 6.34
N SER A 132 -6.45 -5.50 5.15
CA SER A 132 -5.01 -5.57 4.94
C SER A 132 -4.35 -4.18 5.08
N ALA A 133 -4.99 -3.12 4.58
CA ALA A 133 -4.57 -1.74 4.78
C ALA A 133 -4.52 -1.36 6.27
N LEU A 134 -5.58 -1.67 7.02
CA LEU A 134 -5.68 -1.41 8.45
C LEU A 134 -4.55 -2.10 9.22
N VAL A 135 -4.34 -3.41 8.99
CA VAL A 135 -3.27 -4.17 9.64
C VAL A 135 -1.89 -3.60 9.30
N LEU A 136 -1.66 -3.21 8.05
CA LEU A 136 -0.39 -2.62 7.62
C LEU A 136 -0.16 -1.24 8.26
N LEU A 137 -1.19 -0.40 8.33
CA LEU A 137 -1.11 0.93 8.93
C LEU A 137 -0.79 0.83 10.43
N VAL A 138 -1.56 0.02 11.16
CA VAL A 138 -1.36 -0.20 12.60
C VAL A 138 0.02 -0.79 12.89
N THR A 139 0.56 -1.64 12.01
CA THR A 139 1.89 -2.25 12.22
C THR A 139 3.07 -1.45 11.67
N SER A 140 2.84 -0.25 11.11
CA SER A 140 3.87 0.60 10.50
C SER A 140 4.66 1.49 11.48
N ASN A 141 4.51 1.27 12.79
CA ASN A 141 5.19 2.04 13.83
C ASN A 141 6.40 1.30 14.44
N LYS A 142 7.25 2.03 15.18
CA LYS A 142 8.48 1.48 15.81
C LYS A 142 8.17 0.46 16.91
N TYR A 143 7.06 0.64 17.63
CA TYR A 143 6.63 -0.23 18.72
C TYR A 143 6.22 -1.61 18.18
N SER A 144 5.32 -1.67 17.19
CA SER A 144 4.89 -2.93 16.57
C SER A 144 6.06 -3.68 15.95
N LYS A 145 7.02 -2.99 15.32
CA LYS A 145 8.24 -3.62 14.82
C LYS A 145 9.08 -4.26 15.93
N ARG A 146 9.17 -3.61 17.10
CA ARG A 146 9.90 -4.12 18.27
C ARG A 146 9.20 -5.33 18.89
N VAL A 147 7.88 -5.26 19.08
CA VAL A 147 7.08 -6.31 19.72
C VAL A 147 6.96 -7.56 18.83
N LEU A 148 6.68 -7.38 17.54
CA LEU A 148 6.40 -8.50 16.63
C LEU A 148 7.67 -9.17 16.08
N GLY A 149 8.83 -8.49 16.14
CA GLY A 149 10.13 -9.05 15.75
C GLY A 149 10.15 -9.69 14.35
N LYS A 150 10.36 -11.01 14.29
CA LYS A 150 10.41 -11.77 13.02
C LYS A 150 9.04 -11.83 12.33
N ASN A 151 7.94 -11.86 13.10
CA ASN A 151 6.58 -11.92 12.56
C ASN A 151 6.17 -10.61 11.88
N TRP A 152 6.76 -9.48 12.27
CA TRP A 152 6.54 -8.19 11.59
C TRP A 152 6.79 -8.30 10.08
N LYS A 153 7.89 -8.94 9.67
CA LYS A 153 8.19 -9.14 8.24
C LYS A 153 7.17 -10.03 7.52
N ARG A 154 6.51 -10.95 8.23
CA ARG A 154 5.45 -11.79 7.67
C ARG A 154 4.18 -10.96 7.44
N ILE A 155 3.80 -10.13 8.40
CA ILE A 155 2.67 -9.20 8.27
C ILE A 155 2.88 -8.24 7.12
N GLN A 156 4.11 -7.73 6.92
CA GLN A 156 4.41 -6.84 5.80
C GLN A 156 4.26 -7.51 4.42
N LYS A 157 4.11 -8.85 4.33
CA LYS A 157 3.72 -9.52 3.08
C LYS A 157 2.25 -9.30 2.72
N LEU A 158 1.41 -8.90 3.67
CA LEU A 158 0.03 -8.48 3.39
C LEU A 158 -0.03 -7.28 2.44
N ALA A 159 1.06 -6.54 2.28
CA ALA A 159 1.13 -5.48 1.28
C ALA A 159 0.86 -6.00 -0.15
N TYR A 160 1.21 -7.26 -0.47
CA TYR A 160 0.83 -7.88 -1.74
C TYR A 160 -0.67 -8.13 -1.82
N VAL A 161 -1.27 -8.68 -0.76
CA VAL A 161 -2.72 -8.91 -0.69
C VAL A 161 -3.46 -7.59 -0.86
N TYR A 162 -3.04 -6.56 -0.12
CA TYR A 162 -3.55 -5.20 -0.21
C TYR A 162 -3.48 -4.65 -1.64
N PHE A 163 -2.31 -4.73 -2.28
CA PHE A 163 -2.12 -4.25 -3.63
C PHE A 163 -2.99 -4.98 -4.66
N TYR A 164 -2.98 -6.31 -4.66
CA TYR A 164 -3.71 -7.09 -5.67
C TYR A 164 -5.23 -7.04 -5.45
N ALA A 165 -5.71 -7.07 -4.21
CA ALA A 165 -7.12 -6.91 -3.91
C ALA A 165 -7.63 -5.53 -4.31
N GLY A 166 -6.89 -4.46 -3.94
CA GLY A 166 -7.22 -3.09 -4.31
C GLY A 166 -7.19 -2.86 -5.83
N ALA A 167 -6.13 -3.29 -6.50
CA ALA A 167 -6.02 -3.11 -7.95
C ALA A 167 -7.09 -3.89 -8.73
N LEU A 168 -7.42 -5.11 -8.30
CA LEU A 168 -8.48 -5.89 -8.92
C LEU A 168 -9.85 -5.28 -8.65
N TYR A 169 -10.09 -4.75 -7.44
CA TYR A 169 -11.29 -4.00 -7.10
C TYR A 169 -11.45 -2.76 -8.00
N GLU A 170 -10.42 -1.94 -8.14
CA GLU A 170 -10.49 -0.73 -8.98
C GLU A 170 -10.68 -1.06 -10.46
N PHE A 171 -10.08 -2.15 -10.96
CA PHE A 171 -10.31 -2.58 -12.33
C PHE A 171 -11.74 -3.10 -12.55
N LEU A 172 -12.22 -4.01 -11.72
CA LEU A 172 -13.50 -4.67 -11.93
C LEU A 172 -14.70 -3.79 -11.58
N LEU A 173 -14.60 -2.97 -10.53
CA LEU A 173 -15.73 -2.21 -9.97
C LEU A 173 -15.66 -0.71 -10.21
N LEU A 174 -14.47 -0.15 -10.47
CA LEU A 174 -14.30 1.27 -10.81
C LEU A 174 -13.87 1.49 -12.27
N ASP A 175 -13.82 0.42 -13.08
CA ASP A 175 -13.43 0.42 -14.50
C ASP A 175 -12.07 1.11 -14.77
N GLN A 176 -11.15 1.05 -13.81
CA GLN A 176 -9.83 1.67 -13.93
C GLN A 176 -8.82 0.74 -14.60
N VAL A 177 -8.68 0.86 -15.92
CA VAL A 177 -7.72 0.07 -16.72
C VAL A 177 -6.27 0.22 -16.23
N LEU A 178 -5.90 1.38 -15.68
CA LEU A 178 -4.57 1.62 -15.12
C LEU A 178 -4.24 0.66 -13.96
N ALA A 179 -5.24 0.21 -13.19
CA ALA A 179 -5.06 -0.73 -12.11
C ALA A 179 -4.60 -2.12 -12.62
N LEU A 180 -5.19 -2.58 -13.72
CA LEU A 180 -4.78 -3.81 -14.39
C LEU A 180 -3.35 -3.71 -14.94
N VAL A 181 -3.01 -2.59 -15.58
CA VAL A 181 -1.65 -2.33 -16.07
C VAL A 181 -0.65 -2.36 -14.91
N ALA A 182 -0.96 -1.70 -13.79
CA ALA A 182 -0.14 -1.71 -12.59
C ALA A 182 0.08 -3.15 -12.05
N MET A 183 -0.97 -3.97 -12.00
CA MET A 183 -0.87 -5.38 -11.59
C MET A 183 0.07 -6.18 -12.49
N ILE A 184 -0.09 -6.06 -13.81
CA ILE A 184 0.74 -6.79 -14.78
C ILE A 184 2.21 -6.37 -14.63
N LEU A 185 2.47 -5.07 -14.54
CA LEU A 185 3.83 -4.53 -14.38
C LEU A 185 4.49 -5.01 -13.08
N VAL A 186 3.78 -4.93 -11.94
CA VAL A 186 4.30 -5.42 -10.66
C VAL A 186 4.61 -6.91 -10.74
N THR A 187 3.69 -7.70 -11.30
CA THR A 187 3.87 -9.16 -11.43
C THR A 187 5.08 -9.49 -12.29
N ALA A 188 5.22 -8.84 -13.45
CA ALA A 188 6.35 -9.03 -14.35
C ALA A 188 7.68 -8.64 -13.69
N LEU A 189 7.74 -7.49 -13.02
CA LEU A 189 8.95 -7.02 -12.33
C LEU A 189 9.35 -7.92 -11.17
N VAL A 190 8.39 -8.34 -10.34
CA VAL A 190 8.64 -9.27 -9.23
C VAL A 190 9.10 -10.62 -9.76
N GLY A 191 8.48 -11.15 -10.81
CA GLY A 191 8.88 -12.39 -11.47
C GLY A 191 10.29 -12.31 -12.04
N ALA A 192 10.62 -11.24 -12.77
CA ALA A 192 11.96 -11.01 -13.30
C ALA A 192 13.01 -10.90 -12.19
N ALA A 193 12.72 -10.16 -11.11
CA ALA A 193 13.61 -10.03 -9.97
C ALA A 193 13.84 -11.38 -9.26
N TYR A 194 12.79 -12.19 -9.13
CA TYR A 194 12.86 -13.54 -8.56
C TYR A 194 13.73 -14.46 -9.41
N ILE A 195 13.49 -14.52 -10.72
CA ILE A 195 14.28 -15.35 -11.66
C ILE A 195 15.75 -14.94 -11.59
N LYS A 196 16.06 -13.65 -11.72
CA LYS A 196 17.42 -13.12 -11.68
C LYS A 196 18.13 -13.47 -10.36
N ASN A 197 17.44 -13.41 -9.23
CA ASN A 197 18.04 -13.69 -7.93
C ASN A 197 18.29 -15.19 -7.69
N ASN A 198 17.46 -16.08 -8.25
CA ASN A 198 17.67 -17.53 -8.15
C ASN A 198 18.68 -18.08 -9.17
N LEU A 199 18.89 -17.38 -10.28
CA LEU A 199 19.93 -17.73 -11.25
C LEU A 199 21.36 -17.32 -10.83
N LYS A 200 21.51 -16.58 -9.72
CA LYS A 200 22.84 -16.26 -9.19
C LYS A 200 23.46 -17.53 -8.61
N PRO A 201 24.66 -17.95 -9.05
CA PRO A 201 25.32 -19.12 -8.46
C PRO A 201 25.52 -18.87 -6.96
N VAL A 202 25.16 -19.87 -6.16
CA VAL A 202 25.44 -19.89 -4.71
C VAL A 202 26.94 -19.65 -4.56
N ARG A 203 27.34 -18.48 -4.04
CA ARG A 203 28.74 -18.26 -3.67
C ARG A 203 29.04 -19.29 -2.58
N THR A 204 29.80 -20.32 -2.92
CA THR A 204 30.38 -21.25 -1.96
C THR A 204 31.07 -20.42 -0.88
N PRO A 205 30.80 -20.70 0.42
CA PRO A 205 31.54 -20.02 1.48
C PRO A 205 33.02 -20.29 1.26
N GLN A 206 33.81 -19.23 1.13
CA GLN A 206 35.26 -19.35 1.18
C GLN A 206 35.60 -19.87 2.58
N THR A 207 35.92 -21.15 2.67
CA THR A 207 36.61 -21.73 3.82
C THR A 207 37.97 -21.05 3.89
N ILE A 208 38.13 -20.17 4.88
CA ILE A 208 39.45 -19.76 5.39
C ILE A 208 39.84 -20.80 6.43
#